data_AF-A0A954ZKT6-F1
#
_entry.id   AF-A0A954ZKT6-F1
#
_cell.length_a   1.000
_cell.length_b   1.000
_cell.length_c   1.000
_cell.angle_alpha   90.00
_cell.angle_beta   90.00
_cell.angle_gamma   90.00
#
_symmetry.space_group_name_H-M   'P 1'
#
loop_
_entity.id
_entity.type
_entity.pdbx_description
1 polymer ?
#
loop_
_entity_poly.entity_id
_entity_poly.type
_entity_poly.pdbx_seq_one_letter_code
_entity_poly.pdbx_strand_id
1 'polypeptide(L)'
;MASVGGRLDGEARPGAAVGLDPALVDHLIREHSDKCAEYTRLWAYYRNPVTHAPRLGADGMSRSVRRLAQEAGLPGRVTGVRGDALTDDRHAERREVVIENDIAWRVHTMIDFLFGKQPAVVSTAASEAQRDLIDEFVESVWKASGGLALLQDAALIGHVYGHVDLVVRIDERAMNAVGRRAAKLRESGASIHAMRGLMREAGRAVRIEPVAPERGIPVIDPGDYRRLAGYVIHYEREANEVERTGLVRRLTGRTRGEWGRSRRIESYTEVFTSEGRELWVDGELVEKNERGFAGGDLPVVHVQNLSQPLRYEGIGEVEPLVPLQDELNTRLSDRASRVTLQSFKMYLKTMIKCLYCRFILHNNDYCTTIWVHCRR
;
A
#
# COMPACT_ATOMS: atom_id res chain seq x y z
N MET A 1 23.09 4.11 -1.08
CA MET A 1 23.95 3.23 -0.28
C MET A 1 24.64 4.04 0.81
N ALA A 2 23.91 4.38 1.89
CA ALA A 2 24.54 4.79 3.13
C ALA A 2 24.90 3.49 3.86
N SER A 3 26.18 3.28 4.13
CA SER A 3 26.63 2.15 4.93
C SER A 3 26.10 2.33 6.35
N VAL A 4 25.15 1.49 6.75
CA VAL A 4 24.87 1.24 8.16
C VAL A 4 26.19 0.75 8.76
N GLY A 5 26.74 1.53 9.68
CA GLY A 5 28.02 1.23 10.34
C GLY A 5 27.99 -0.17 10.93
N GLY A 6 29.09 -0.90 10.80
CA GLY A 6 29.27 -2.21 11.41
C GLY A 6 29.04 -2.10 12.92
N ARG A 7 27.90 -2.62 13.38
CA ARG A 7 27.58 -2.76 14.81
C ARG A 7 28.31 -4.00 15.35
N LEU A 8 28.90 -3.82 16.53
CA LEU A 8 29.79 -4.79 17.18
C LEU A 8 29.05 -6.09 17.54
N ASP A 9 29.78 -7.20 17.55
CA ASP A 9 29.32 -8.50 18.03
C ASP A 9 29.00 -8.40 19.53
N GLY A 10 27.72 -8.48 19.88
CA GLY A 10 27.25 -8.42 21.28
C GLY A 10 26.02 -7.54 21.52
N GLU A 11 25.61 -6.70 20.57
CA GLU A 11 24.33 -6.00 20.65
C GLU A 11 23.17 -6.98 20.45
N ALA A 12 22.14 -6.88 21.29
CA ALA A 12 20.92 -7.66 21.14
C ALA A 12 20.28 -7.33 19.78
N ARG A 13 19.86 -8.35 19.03
CA ARG A 13 19.32 -8.19 17.67
C ARG A 13 17.95 -8.87 17.55
N PRO A 14 17.09 -8.40 16.62
CA PRO A 14 15.79 -9.01 16.38
C PRO A 14 15.89 -10.51 16.11
N GLY A 15 15.05 -11.29 16.80
CA GLY A 15 14.97 -12.74 16.66
C GLY A 15 15.78 -13.53 17.69
N ALA A 16 16.79 -12.93 18.32
CA ALA A 16 17.71 -13.64 19.21
C ALA A 16 17.03 -14.27 20.43
N ALA A 17 16.04 -13.60 21.02
CA ALA A 17 15.37 -14.07 22.24
C ALA A 17 14.13 -14.94 21.96
N VAL A 18 13.77 -15.15 20.69
CA VAL A 18 12.67 -16.02 20.23
C VAL A 18 13.16 -17.19 19.36
N GLY A 19 14.47 -17.42 19.32
CA GLY A 19 15.07 -18.61 18.72
C GLY A 19 15.35 -18.52 17.21
N LEU A 20 15.30 -17.32 16.62
CA LEU A 20 15.70 -17.10 15.23
C LEU A 20 17.15 -16.59 15.16
N ASP A 21 17.85 -16.95 14.09
CA ASP A 21 19.16 -16.36 13.78
C ASP A 21 18.98 -14.88 13.44
N PRO A 22 19.53 -13.94 14.23
CA PRO A 22 19.37 -12.52 13.96
C PRO A 22 20.01 -12.08 12.65
N ALA A 23 21.08 -12.75 12.20
CA ALA A 23 21.69 -12.45 10.91
C ALA A 23 20.76 -12.80 9.73
N LEU A 24 19.96 -13.86 9.88
CA LEU A 24 18.91 -14.21 8.93
C LEU A 24 17.80 -13.15 8.93
N VAL A 25 17.33 -12.71 10.09
CA VAL A 25 16.30 -11.65 10.20
C VAL A 25 16.78 -10.35 9.53
N ASP A 26 17.99 -9.90 9.84
CA ASP A 26 18.59 -8.71 9.22
C ASP A 26 18.78 -8.85 7.70
N HIS A 27 19.05 -10.06 7.21
CA HIS A 27 19.13 -10.33 5.79
C HIS A 27 17.75 -10.23 5.12
N LEU A 28 16.73 -10.87 5.69
CA LEU A 28 15.37 -10.86 5.16
C LEU A 28 14.77 -9.44 5.15
N ILE A 29 15.00 -8.63 6.18
CA ILE A 29 14.56 -7.22 6.20
C ILE A 29 15.16 -6.42 5.05
N ARG A 30 16.45 -6.63 4.76
CA ARG A 30 17.13 -5.94 3.64
C ARG A 30 16.60 -6.41 2.29
N GLU A 31 16.48 -7.72 2.08
CA GLU A 31 15.91 -8.28 0.85
C GLU A 31 14.47 -7.78 0.62
N HIS A 32 13.67 -7.75 1.68
CA HIS A 32 12.29 -7.28 1.63
C HIS A 32 12.19 -5.80 1.26
N SER A 33 13.11 -4.97 1.76
CA SER A 33 13.17 -3.55 1.43
C SER A 33 13.34 -3.30 -0.07
N ASP A 34 14.05 -4.19 -0.78
CA ASP A 34 14.18 -4.10 -2.24
C ASP A 34 12.86 -4.42 -2.96
N LYS A 35 12.04 -5.33 -2.42
CA LYS A 35 10.70 -5.68 -2.94
C LYS A 35 9.65 -4.60 -2.68
N CYS A 36 9.79 -3.81 -1.61
CA CYS A 36 8.82 -2.77 -1.24
C CYS A 36 8.56 -1.75 -2.35
N ALA A 37 9.53 -1.49 -3.24
CA ALA A 37 9.34 -0.61 -4.39
C ALA A 37 8.29 -1.14 -5.37
N GLU A 38 8.23 -2.46 -5.57
CA GLU A 38 7.23 -3.10 -6.42
C GLU A 38 5.85 -3.05 -5.77
N TYR A 39 5.73 -3.37 -4.47
CA TYR A 39 4.46 -3.23 -3.75
C TYR A 39 3.95 -1.79 -3.78
N THR A 40 4.82 -0.81 -3.52
CA THR A 40 4.46 0.62 -3.63
C THR A 40 3.93 0.95 -5.02
N ARG A 41 4.53 0.39 -6.09
CA ARG A 41 4.04 0.56 -7.46
C ARG A 41 2.65 -0.07 -7.64
N LEU A 42 2.42 -1.30 -7.22
CA LEU A 42 1.13 -1.98 -7.36
C LEU A 42 0.02 -1.20 -6.65
N TRP A 43 0.27 -0.77 -5.42
CA TRP A 43 -0.67 0.04 -4.66
C TRP A 43 -0.95 1.38 -5.34
N ALA A 44 0.09 2.04 -5.84
CA ALA A 44 -0.06 3.29 -6.56
C ALA A 44 -0.85 3.12 -7.86
N TYR A 45 -0.69 2.01 -8.59
CA TYR A 45 -1.51 1.71 -9.77
C TYR A 45 -2.98 1.49 -9.41
N TYR A 46 -3.26 0.77 -8.32
CA TYR A 46 -4.62 0.58 -7.82
C TYR A 46 -5.26 1.90 -7.37
N ARG A 47 -4.64 2.61 -6.41
CA ARG A 47 -5.17 3.86 -5.84
C ARG A 47 -5.17 5.01 -6.83
N ASN A 48 -4.25 5.00 -7.77
CA ASN A 48 -3.98 6.03 -8.75
C ASN A 48 -3.96 7.47 -8.17
N PRO A 49 -3.16 7.74 -7.13
CA PRO A 49 -3.17 9.03 -6.46
C PRO A 49 -2.67 10.16 -7.39
N VAL A 50 -3.22 11.36 -7.18
CA VAL A 50 -2.72 12.58 -7.82
C VAL A 50 -1.50 13.08 -7.04
N THR A 51 -0.37 13.17 -7.72
CA THR A 51 0.86 13.79 -7.22
C THR A 51 1.10 15.12 -7.93
N HIS A 52 1.78 16.04 -7.25
CA HIS A 52 2.14 17.34 -7.78
C HIS A 52 3.64 17.38 -8.05
N ALA A 53 4.02 17.24 -9.32
CA ALA A 53 5.40 17.30 -9.72
C ALA A 53 5.79 18.76 -10.05
N PRO A 54 6.83 19.32 -9.40
CA PRO A 54 7.34 20.63 -9.78
C PRO A 54 7.98 20.54 -11.18
N ARG A 55 7.60 21.44 -12.07
CA ARG A 55 8.19 21.60 -13.41
C ARG A 55 8.67 23.04 -13.54
N LEU A 56 9.97 23.24 -13.81
CA LEU A 56 10.44 24.55 -14.24
C LEU A 56 9.94 24.82 -15.67
N GLY A 57 9.23 25.94 -15.85
CA GLY A 57 8.92 26.48 -17.16
C GLY A 57 10.17 27.05 -17.84
N ALA A 58 10.09 27.26 -19.16
CA ALA A 58 11.14 27.94 -19.92
C ALA A 58 11.35 29.41 -19.49
N ASP A 59 10.34 29.98 -18.82
CA ASP A 59 10.35 31.29 -18.16
C ASP A 59 11.04 31.28 -16.78
N GLY A 60 11.55 30.12 -16.33
CA GLY A 60 12.13 29.95 -15.00
C GLY A 60 11.09 29.86 -13.87
N MET A 61 9.79 29.92 -14.17
CA MET A 61 8.74 29.82 -13.16
C MET A 61 8.46 28.35 -12.83
N SER A 62 8.39 28.04 -11.53
CA SER A 62 7.96 26.72 -11.07
C SER A 62 6.46 26.57 -11.25
N ARG A 63 6.05 25.59 -12.06
CA ARG A 63 4.65 25.20 -12.24
C ARG A 63 4.46 23.80 -11.68
N SER A 64 3.40 23.60 -10.90
CA SER A 64 3.01 22.26 -10.46
C SER A 64 2.24 21.57 -11.57
N VAL A 65 2.72 20.41 -12.02
CA VAL A 65 1.98 19.53 -12.94
C VAL A 65 1.35 18.40 -12.14
N ARG A 66 0.03 18.23 -12.25
CA ARG A 66 -0.67 17.07 -11.68
C ARG A 66 -0.27 15.83 -12.47
N ARG A 67 0.10 14.76 -11.76
CA ARG A 67 0.38 13.45 -12.34
C ARG A 67 -0.35 12.36 -11.59
N LEU A 68 -0.95 11.45 -12.34
CA LEU A 68 -1.52 10.23 -11.82
C LEU A 68 -0.44 9.15 -11.76
N ALA A 69 -0.53 8.23 -10.80
CA ALA A 69 0.48 7.17 -10.66
C ALA A 69 0.57 6.25 -11.89
N GLN A 70 -0.56 5.99 -12.55
CA GLN A 70 -0.59 5.23 -13.81
C GLN A 70 0.08 5.97 -14.98
N GLU A 71 0.44 7.26 -14.86
CA GLU A 71 1.29 7.92 -15.87
C GLU A 71 2.71 7.33 -15.90
N ALA A 72 3.15 6.63 -14.86
CA ALA A 72 4.49 6.07 -14.76
C ALA A 72 4.79 5.00 -15.83
N GLY A 73 3.77 4.27 -16.29
CA GLY A 73 3.90 3.27 -17.37
C GLY A 73 3.76 3.86 -18.77
N LEU A 74 3.37 5.13 -18.89
CA LEU A 74 3.14 5.76 -20.18
C LEU A 74 4.46 6.22 -20.84
N PRO A 75 4.55 6.17 -22.18
CA PRO A 75 5.75 6.55 -22.89
C PRO A 75 6.03 8.06 -22.75
N GLY A 76 7.32 8.42 -22.78
CA GLY A 76 7.78 9.82 -22.65
C GLY A 76 7.13 10.79 -23.65
N ARG A 77 6.78 10.31 -24.86
CA ARG A 77 6.07 11.10 -25.88
C ARG A 77 4.66 11.57 -25.48
N VAL A 78 4.04 10.90 -24.50
CA VAL A 78 2.73 11.26 -23.93
C VAL A 78 2.93 12.10 -22.67
N THR A 79 3.78 11.63 -21.76
CA THR A 79 3.96 12.26 -20.43
C THR A 79 4.82 13.52 -20.47
N GLY A 80 5.58 13.74 -21.54
CA GLY A 80 6.57 14.81 -21.68
C GLY A 80 7.75 14.66 -20.72
N VAL A 81 7.95 13.48 -20.14
CA VAL A 81 9.13 13.15 -19.32
C VAL A 81 10.26 12.77 -20.28
N ARG A 82 11.38 13.52 -20.24
CA ARG A 82 12.58 13.21 -21.02
C ARG A 82 13.23 11.97 -20.43
N GLY A 83 13.31 10.89 -21.22
CA GLY A 83 14.29 9.84 -20.99
C GLY A 83 15.69 10.38 -21.23
N ASP A 84 16.69 9.82 -20.54
CA ASP A 84 18.06 10.34 -20.42
C ASP A 84 18.92 10.22 -21.71
N ALA A 85 18.31 10.23 -22.89
CA ALA A 85 19.02 10.06 -24.17
C ALA A 85 18.41 10.95 -25.26
N LEU A 86 19.14 12.01 -25.66
CA LEU A 86 19.11 12.66 -27.00
C LEU A 86 17.74 12.62 -27.73
N THR A 87 16.64 12.93 -27.05
CA THR A 87 15.31 12.83 -27.65
C THR A 87 14.97 14.09 -28.42
N ASP A 88 14.57 13.88 -29.68
CA ASP A 88 13.78 14.74 -30.56
C ASP A 88 12.93 15.79 -29.80
N ASP A 89 13.17 17.06 -30.09
CA ASP A 89 12.52 18.23 -29.49
C ASP A 89 11.00 18.24 -29.71
N ARG A 90 10.51 17.49 -30.71
CA ARG A 90 9.08 17.27 -30.98
C ARG A 90 8.33 16.50 -29.88
N HIS A 91 9.03 15.88 -28.93
CA HIS A 91 8.45 15.14 -27.79
C HIS A 91 8.60 15.86 -26.44
N ALA A 92 9.03 17.14 -26.45
CA ALA A 92 9.30 17.88 -25.21
C ALA A 92 8.03 18.35 -24.47
N GLU A 93 6.89 18.45 -25.17
CA GLU A 93 5.63 18.92 -24.60
C GLU A 93 4.75 17.75 -24.13
N ARG A 94 4.26 17.86 -22.88
CA ARG A 94 3.33 16.87 -22.30
C ARG A 94 2.01 16.97 -23.08
N ARG A 95 1.53 15.84 -23.58
CA ARG A 95 0.21 15.76 -24.23
C ARG A 95 -0.89 15.72 -23.19
N GLU A 96 -2.14 15.84 -23.66
CA GLU A 96 -3.28 15.46 -22.84
C GLU A 96 -3.16 13.97 -22.48
N VAL A 97 -3.18 13.68 -21.18
CA VAL A 97 -3.07 12.33 -20.66
C VAL A 97 -4.44 11.91 -20.17
N VAL A 98 -4.97 10.84 -20.76
CA VAL A 98 -6.26 10.25 -20.40
C VAL A 98 -5.96 8.94 -19.68
N ILE A 99 -6.43 8.83 -18.44
CA ILE A 99 -6.29 7.66 -17.60
C ILE A 99 -7.68 7.12 -17.26
N GLU A 100 -7.92 5.86 -17.59
CA GLU A 100 -9.07 5.09 -17.13
C GLU A 100 -8.60 4.16 -16.00
N ASN A 101 -9.22 4.22 -14.82
CA ASN A 101 -8.82 3.40 -13.67
C ASN A 101 -9.71 2.17 -13.50
N ASP A 102 -9.68 1.28 -14.50
CA ASP A 102 -10.45 0.02 -14.47
C ASP A 102 -9.96 -0.94 -13.38
N ILE A 103 -8.67 -0.86 -13.02
CA ILE A 103 -8.06 -1.69 -11.98
C ILE A 103 -8.83 -1.55 -10.66
N ALA A 104 -9.00 -0.31 -10.17
CA ALA A 104 -9.69 -0.08 -8.90
C ALA A 104 -11.15 -0.57 -8.95
N TRP A 105 -11.85 -0.30 -10.05
CA TRP A 105 -13.25 -0.71 -10.20
C TRP A 105 -13.40 -2.23 -10.19
N ARG A 106 -12.51 -2.96 -10.88
CA ARG A 106 -12.51 -4.43 -10.88
C ARG A 106 -12.23 -5.00 -9.50
N VAL A 107 -11.21 -4.50 -8.81
CA VAL A 107 -10.84 -4.95 -7.45
C VAL A 107 -12.02 -4.75 -6.49
N HIS A 108 -12.62 -3.55 -6.45
CA HIS A 108 -13.76 -3.29 -5.58
C HIS A 108 -14.97 -4.17 -5.90
N THR A 109 -15.26 -4.39 -7.19
CA THR A 109 -16.34 -5.27 -7.62
C THR A 109 -16.12 -6.70 -7.12
N MET A 110 -14.89 -7.23 -7.20
CA MET A 110 -14.56 -8.56 -6.69
C MET A 110 -14.70 -8.65 -5.17
N ILE A 111 -14.25 -7.63 -4.43
CA ILE A 111 -14.41 -7.56 -2.98
C ILE A 111 -15.89 -7.56 -2.60
N ASP A 112 -16.73 -6.79 -3.30
CA ASP A 112 -18.17 -6.75 -3.06
C ASP A 112 -18.83 -8.11 -3.33
N PHE A 113 -18.34 -8.87 -4.32
CA PHE A 113 -18.81 -10.24 -4.57
C PHE A 113 -18.40 -11.22 -3.48
N LEU A 114 -17.14 -11.17 -3.01
CA LEU A 114 -16.62 -12.06 -1.98
C LEU A 114 -17.18 -11.74 -0.59
N PHE A 115 -17.26 -10.45 -0.26
CA PHE A 115 -17.53 -9.93 1.07
C PHE A 115 -18.56 -8.78 1.04
N GLY A 116 -19.60 -8.92 0.22
CA GLY A 116 -20.81 -8.08 0.30
C GLY A 116 -21.62 -8.35 1.58
N LYS A 117 -21.40 -9.51 2.21
CA LYS A 117 -21.93 -9.89 3.51
C LYS A 117 -20.90 -10.71 4.27
N GLN A 118 -20.83 -10.53 5.59
CA GLN A 118 -19.93 -11.30 6.43
C GLN A 118 -20.31 -12.80 6.40
N PRO A 119 -19.34 -13.70 6.14
CA PRO A 119 -19.56 -15.14 6.28
C PRO A 119 -19.97 -15.50 7.71
N ALA A 120 -20.94 -16.41 7.84
CA ALA A 120 -21.30 -16.97 9.13
C ALA A 120 -20.34 -18.12 9.46
N VAL A 121 -19.69 -18.05 10.62
CA VAL A 121 -18.93 -19.15 11.19
C VAL A 121 -19.79 -19.78 12.26
N VAL A 122 -20.05 -21.09 12.13
CA VAL A 122 -20.89 -21.84 13.08
C VAL A 122 -20.11 -23.05 13.59
N SER A 123 -20.19 -23.27 14.90
CA SER A 123 -19.55 -24.38 15.57
C SER A 123 -20.30 -25.69 15.29
N THR A 124 -19.53 -26.75 15.04
CA THR A 124 -20.05 -28.12 14.88
C THR A 124 -19.90 -28.96 16.14
N ALA A 125 -19.60 -28.33 17.29
CA ALA A 125 -19.44 -29.03 18.56
C ALA A 125 -20.69 -29.88 18.90
N ALA A 126 -20.50 -31.03 19.54
CA ALA A 126 -21.60 -31.97 19.80
C ALA A 126 -22.68 -31.38 20.72
N SER A 127 -22.26 -30.66 21.77
CA SER A 127 -23.16 -30.01 22.72
C SER A 127 -23.66 -28.66 22.20
N GLU A 128 -24.98 -28.43 22.26
CA GLU A 128 -25.60 -27.15 21.93
C GLU A 128 -25.04 -26.01 22.79
N ALA A 129 -24.91 -26.24 24.10
CA ALA A 129 -24.32 -25.24 25.00
C ALA A 129 -22.87 -24.91 24.62
N GLN A 130 -22.10 -25.88 24.15
CA GLN A 130 -20.73 -25.64 23.70
C GLN A 130 -20.69 -24.89 22.37
N ARG A 131 -21.59 -25.22 21.42
CA ARG A 131 -21.72 -24.49 20.16
C ARG A 131 -22.01 -23.02 20.42
N ASP A 132 -23.02 -22.73 21.23
CA ASP A 132 -23.43 -21.37 21.59
C ASP A 132 -22.27 -20.55 22.18
N LEU A 133 -21.46 -21.16 23.04
CA LEU A 133 -20.32 -20.50 23.67
C LEU A 133 -19.17 -20.23 22.68
N ILE A 134 -18.90 -21.18 21.78
CA ILE A 134 -17.88 -21.03 20.73
C ILE A 134 -18.32 -19.95 19.73
N ASP A 135 -19.57 -20.00 19.28
CA ASP A 135 -20.12 -19.04 18.32
C ASP A 135 -20.09 -17.63 18.90
N GLU A 136 -20.48 -17.46 20.16
CA GLU A 136 -20.39 -16.18 20.87
C GLU A 136 -18.95 -15.65 20.98
N PHE A 137 -18.00 -16.53 21.29
CA PHE A 137 -16.59 -16.16 21.33
C PHE A 137 -16.09 -15.71 19.96
N VAL A 138 -16.27 -16.54 18.93
CA VAL A 138 -15.80 -16.30 17.56
C VAL A 138 -16.44 -15.04 16.96
N GLU A 139 -17.76 -14.87 17.11
CA GLU A 139 -18.45 -13.67 16.67
C GLU A 139 -17.89 -12.42 17.37
N SER A 140 -17.60 -12.52 18.67
CA SER A 140 -17.00 -11.42 19.40
C SER A 140 -15.60 -11.10 18.92
N VAL A 141 -14.75 -12.10 18.57
CA VAL A 141 -13.41 -11.89 17.98
C VAL A 141 -13.52 -11.14 16.66
N TRP A 142 -14.40 -11.59 15.76
CA TRP A 142 -14.59 -10.93 14.47
C TRP A 142 -15.03 -9.48 14.63
N LYS A 143 -16.06 -9.21 15.46
CA LYS A 143 -16.54 -7.85 15.74
C LYS A 143 -15.44 -6.97 16.32
N ALA A 144 -14.66 -7.51 17.24
CA ALA A 144 -13.53 -6.81 17.84
C ALA A 144 -12.45 -6.43 16.81
N SER A 145 -12.25 -7.28 15.81
CA SER A 145 -11.19 -7.16 14.80
C SER A 145 -11.61 -6.33 13.59
N GLY A 146 -12.85 -5.82 13.53
CA GLY A 146 -13.37 -4.99 12.43
C GLY A 146 -14.53 -5.62 11.64
N GLY A 147 -14.88 -6.88 11.93
CA GLY A 147 -16.01 -7.59 11.32
C GLY A 147 -15.87 -7.70 9.80
N LEU A 148 -16.88 -7.23 9.07
CA LEU A 148 -16.86 -7.24 7.60
C LEU A 148 -15.73 -6.37 7.01
N ALA A 149 -15.44 -5.22 7.61
CA ALA A 149 -14.42 -4.31 7.11
C ALA A 149 -13.03 -4.97 7.10
N LEU A 150 -12.70 -5.76 8.12
CA LEU A 150 -11.47 -6.56 8.17
C LEU A 150 -11.34 -7.50 6.97
N LEU A 151 -12.43 -8.20 6.61
CA LEU A 151 -12.43 -9.13 5.49
C LEU A 151 -12.29 -8.39 4.16
N GLN A 152 -12.93 -7.23 4.02
CA GLN A 152 -12.81 -6.38 2.83
C GLN A 152 -11.40 -5.80 2.69
N ASP A 153 -10.77 -5.38 3.80
CA ASP A 153 -9.39 -4.89 3.82
C ASP A 153 -8.40 -6.03 3.48
N ALA A 154 -8.59 -7.21 4.06
CA ALA A 154 -7.77 -8.38 3.75
C ALA A 154 -7.90 -8.78 2.27
N ALA A 155 -9.12 -8.81 1.74
CA ALA A 155 -9.37 -9.07 0.33
C ALA A 155 -8.73 -8.02 -0.58
N LEU A 156 -8.82 -6.74 -0.21
CA LEU A 156 -8.18 -5.67 -0.94
C LEU A 156 -6.65 -5.86 -1.01
N ILE A 157 -6.03 -6.11 0.12
CA ILE A 157 -4.58 -6.35 0.20
C ILE A 157 -4.21 -7.57 -0.66
N GLY A 158 -4.95 -8.67 -0.52
CA GLY A 158 -4.76 -9.88 -1.32
C GLY A 158 -4.90 -9.63 -2.82
N HIS A 159 -5.90 -8.87 -3.25
CA HIS A 159 -6.11 -8.57 -4.66
C HIS A 159 -5.04 -7.65 -5.25
N VAL A 160 -4.51 -6.71 -4.46
CA VAL A 160 -3.48 -5.79 -4.92
C VAL A 160 -2.10 -6.45 -4.96
N TYR A 161 -1.74 -7.19 -3.91
CA TYR A 161 -0.38 -7.72 -3.72
C TYR A 161 -0.25 -9.22 -3.93
N GLY A 162 -1.34 -9.92 -4.21
CA GLY A 162 -1.38 -11.36 -4.42
C GLY A 162 -1.47 -12.22 -3.16
N HIS A 163 -1.31 -11.63 -1.98
CA HIS A 163 -1.51 -12.31 -0.71
C HIS A 163 -1.75 -11.31 0.43
N VAL A 164 -2.25 -11.82 1.55
CA VAL A 164 -2.37 -11.12 2.82
C VAL A 164 -2.07 -12.09 3.95
N ASP A 165 -1.42 -11.58 4.99
CA ASP A 165 -1.18 -12.33 6.22
C ASP A 165 -2.10 -11.79 7.31
N LEU A 166 -2.69 -12.69 8.10
CA LEU A 166 -3.55 -12.34 9.22
C LEU A 166 -2.83 -12.70 10.52
N VAL A 167 -2.53 -11.70 11.33
CA VAL A 167 -1.85 -11.89 12.61
C VAL A 167 -2.86 -11.85 13.75
N VAL A 168 -2.81 -12.86 14.61
CA VAL A 168 -3.63 -12.95 15.81
C VAL A 168 -2.89 -12.32 16.99
N ARG A 169 -3.43 -11.22 17.51
CA ARG A 169 -2.92 -10.49 18.66
C ARG A 169 -3.82 -10.69 19.86
N ILE A 170 -3.23 -10.88 21.03
CA ILE A 170 -3.99 -11.23 22.23
C ILE A 170 -3.52 -10.40 23.41
N ASP A 171 -4.48 -9.76 24.08
CA ASP A 171 -4.28 -9.15 25.38
C ASP A 171 -4.25 -10.26 26.43
N GLU A 172 -3.06 -10.76 26.72
CA GLU A 172 -2.84 -11.82 27.70
C GLU A 172 -3.35 -11.45 29.09
N ARG A 173 -3.27 -10.16 29.48
CA ARG A 173 -3.75 -9.72 30.81
C ARG A 173 -5.26 -9.83 30.89
N ALA A 174 -5.96 -9.36 29.86
CA ALA A 174 -7.41 -9.49 29.75
C ALA A 174 -7.82 -10.97 29.69
N MET A 175 -7.15 -11.78 28.87
CA MET A 175 -7.43 -13.21 28.74
C MET A 175 -7.22 -13.98 30.05
N ASN A 176 -6.15 -13.69 30.78
CA ASN A 176 -5.89 -14.27 32.10
C ASN A 176 -6.96 -13.86 33.12
N ALA A 177 -7.44 -12.62 33.08
CA ALA A 177 -8.54 -12.16 33.95
C ALA A 177 -9.87 -12.84 33.64
N VAL A 178 -10.14 -13.12 32.36
CA VAL A 178 -11.27 -13.95 31.92
C VAL A 178 -11.11 -15.38 32.45
N GLY A 179 -9.95 -16.00 32.28
CA GLY A 179 -9.68 -17.37 32.75
C GLY A 179 -9.90 -17.55 34.26
N ARG A 180 -9.43 -16.61 35.08
CA ARG A 180 -9.66 -16.62 36.54
C ARG A 180 -11.14 -16.54 36.90
N ARG A 181 -11.94 -15.77 36.15
CA ARG A 181 -13.39 -15.68 36.36
C ARG A 181 -14.12 -16.92 35.85
N ALA A 182 -13.67 -17.51 34.75
CA ALA A 182 -14.20 -18.77 34.23
C ALA A 182 -14.12 -19.88 35.28
N ALA A 183 -12.97 -20.00 35.96
CA ALA A 183 -12.76 -20.98 37.03
C ALA A 183 -13.78 -20.82 38.17
N LYS A 184 -13.92 -19.59 38.69
CA LYS A 184 -14.90 -19.28 39.75
C LYS A 184 -16.35 -19.57 39.34
N LEU A 185 -16.71 -19.24 38.11
CA LEU A 185 -18.07 -19.48 37.59
C LEU A 185 -18.36 -20.98 37.39
N ARG A 186 -17.36 -21.78 37.04
CA ARG A 186 -17.51 -23.24 36.95
C ARG A 186 -17.77 -23.86 38.33
N GLU A 187 -17.07 -23.39 39.36
CA GLU A 187 -17.26 -23.85 40.75
C GLU A 187 -18.64 -23.48 41.30
N SER A 188 -19.19 -22.33 40.90
CA SER A 188 -20.49 -21.84 41.38
C SER A 188 -21.70 -22.39 40.61
N GLY A 189 -21.52 -23.27 39.62
CA GLY A 189 -22.61 -23.75 38.77
C GLY A 189 -23.28 -22.62 37.96
N ALA A 190 -22.48 -21.70 37.42
CA ALA A 190 -22.98 -20.51 36.73
C ALA A 190 -23.92 -20.84 35.55
N SER A 191 -24.88 -19.94 35.32
CA SER A 191 -25.79 -20.04 34.19
C SER A 191 -25.07 -19.90 32.84
N ILE A 192 -25.64 -20.50 31.80
CA ILE A 192 -25.13 -20.38 30.42
C ILE A 192 -25.03 -18.91 29.97
N HIS A 193 -25.94 -18.05 30.44
CA HIS A 193 -25.94 -16.63 30.14
C HIS A 193 -24.70 -15.92 30.70
N ALA A 194 -24.31 -16.23 31.94
CA ALA A 194 -23.09 -15.69 32.53
C ALA A 194 -21.84 -16.15 31.76
N MET A 195 -21.82 -17.42 31.33
CA MET A 195 -20.72 -17.96 30.53
C MET A 195 -20.64 -17.31 29.13
N ARG A 196 -21.78 -17.05 28.48
CA ARG A 196 -21.82 -16.28 27.21
C ARG A 196 -21.26 -14.87 27.37
N GLY A 197 -21.62 -14.18 28.47
CA GLY A 197 -21.05 -12.87 28.79
C GLY A 197 -19.53 -12.91 28.90
N LEU A 198 -19.00 -13.96 29.54
CA LEU A 198 -17.56 -14.18 29.66
C LEU A 198 -16.89 -14.51 28.32
N MET A 199 -17.51 -15.32 27.46
CA MET A 199 -16.99 -15.63 26.12
C MET A 199 -16.92 -14.38 25.23
N ARG A 200 -17.92 -13.50 25.31
CA ARG A 200 -17.88 -12.21 24.63
C ARG A 200 -16.70 -11.36 25.11
N GLU A 201 -16.44 -11.32 26.41
CA GLU A 201 -15.29 -10.60 26.94
C GLU A 201 -13.96 -11.21 26.51
N ALA A 202 -13.86 -12.54 26.51
CA ALA A 202 -12.71 -13.27 26.00
C ALA A 202 -12.44 -12.93 24.53
N GLY A 203 -13.48 -12.92 23.69
CA GLY A 203 -13.33 -12.58 22.27
C GLY A 203 -12.85 -11.14 22.05
N ARG A 204 -13.18 -10.21 22.95
CA ARG A 204 -12.67 -8.83 22.91
C ARG A 204 -11.20 -8.71 23.31
N ALA A 205 -10.60 -9.72 23.92
CA ALA A 205 -9.17 -9.75 24.20
C ALA A 205 -8.35 -10.26 23.00
N VAL A 206 -9.00 -10.77 21.95
CA VAL A 206 -8.34 -11.23 20.72
C VAL A 206 -8.59 -10.22 19.60
N ARG A 207 -7.56 -10.00 18.78
CA ARG A 207 -7.61 -9.17 17.58
C ARG A 207 -6.95 -9.89 16.42
N ILE A 208 -7.57 -9.80 15.26
CA ILE A 208 -7.00 -10.24 13.99
C ILE A 208 -6.63 -8.96 13.22
N GLU A 209 -5.38 -8.87 12.79
CA GLU A 209 -4.88 -7.73 12.02
C GLU A 209 -4.40 -8.20 10.64
N PRO A 210 -4.82 -7.56 9.54
CA PRO A 210 -4.28 -7.85 8.24
C PRO A 210 -2.93 -7.15 8.08
N VAL A 211 -1.91 -7.90 7.71
CA VAL A 211 -0.56 -7.43 7.47
C VAL A 211 -0.34 -7.40 5.97
N ALA A 212 -0.22 -6.19 5.44
CA ALA A 212 0.13 -5.98 4.05
C ALA A 212 1.55 -6.51 3.76
N PRO A 213 1.78 -7.08 2.57
CA PRO A 213 3.11 -7.56 2.15
C PRO A 213 4.21 -6.50 2.24
N GLU A 214 3.89 -5.20 2.18
CA GLU A 214 4.87 -4.13 2.38
C GLU A 214 5.61 -4.19 3.72
N ARG A 215 5.01 -4.83 4.74
CA ARG A 215 5.60 -4.93 6.09
C ARG A 215 5.77 -6.36 6.59
N GLY A 216 5.09 -7.33 5.99
CA GLY A 216 5.13 -8.74 6.39
C GLY A 216 6.27 -9.49 5.73
N ILE A 217 7.08 -10.19 6.53
CA ILE A 217 8.25 -10.94 6.07
C ILE A 217 8.19 -12.36 6.64
N PRO A 218 7.90 -13.39 5.81
CA PRO A 218 7.87 -14.76 6.26
C PRO A 218 9.27 -15.31 6.49
N VAL A 219 9.45 -16.06 7.58
CA VAL A 219 10.63 -16.89 7.80
C VAL A 219 10.22 -18.34 7.52
N ILE A 220 10.51 -18.80 6.31
CA ILE A 220 10.10 -20.12 5.81
C ILE A 220 10.90 -21.23 6.52
N ASP A 221 10.23 -22.33 6.86
CA ASP A 221 10.89 -23.52 7.41
C ASP A 221 11.77 -24.18 6.32
N PRO A 222 13.06 -24.46 6.60
CA PRO A 222 13.98 -25.01 5.61
C PRO A 222 13.64 -26.46 5.19
N GLY A 223 12.90 -27.19 6.01
CA GLY A 223 12.46 -28.56 5.75
C GLY A 223 11.09 -28.67 5.08
N ASP A 224 10.24 -27.64 5.16
CA ASP A 224 8.93 -27.60 4.51
C ASP A 224 8.52 -26.17 4.13
N TYR A 225 8.54 -25.87 2.83
CA TYR A 225 8.18 -24.55 2.29
C TYR A 225 6.74 -24.11 2.61
N ARG A 226 5.87 -25.04 3.07
CA ARG A 226 4.50 -24.74 3.49
C ARG A 226 4.38 -24.30 4.95
N ARG A 227 5.48 -24.36 5.70
CA ARG A 227 5.53 -24.03 7.12
C ARG A 227 6.39 -22.79 7.34
N LEU A 228 6.02 -22.03 8.37
CA LEU A 228 6.76 -20.88 8.84
C LEU A 228 7.52 -21.26 10.11
N ALA A 229 8.82 -21.00 10.12
CA ALA A 229 9.64 -21.04 11.33
C ALA A 229 9.46 -19.76 12.17
N GLY A 230 9.07 -18.66 11.53
CA GLY A 230 8.79 -17.39 12.18
C GLY A 230 8.16 -16.39 11.21
N TYR A 231 7.83 -15.21 11.73
CA TYR A 231 7.26 -14.13 10.96
C TYR A 231 7.72 -12.79 11.50
N VAL A 232 8.10 -11.88 10.61
CA VAL A 232 8.58 -10.55 10.96
C VAL A 232 7.64 -9.51 10.39
N ILE A 233 7.29 -8.51 11.20
CA ILE A 233 6.63 -7.29 10.74
C ILE A 233 7.64 -6.16 10.87
N HIS A 234 8.03 -5.57 9.75
CA HIS A 234 8.99 -4.47 9.72
C HIS A 234 8.42 -3.27 8.96
N TYR A 235 8.46 -2.08 9.55
CA TYR A 235 8.04 -0.85 8.88
C TYR A 235 8.65 0.39 9.54
N GLU A 236 8.71 1.47 8.77
CA GLU A 236 9.06 2.80 9.27
C GLU A 236 7.79 3.64 9.46
N ARG A 237 7.77 4.45 10.52
CA ARG A 237 6.64 5.34 10.83
C ARG A 237 7.14 6.74 11.15
N GLU A 238 6.44 7.73 10.63
CA GLU A 238 6.59 9.11 11.11
C GLU A 238 6.02 9.23 12.54
N ALA A 239 6.90 9.48 13.49
CA ALA A 239 6.51 9.81 14.86
C ALA A 239 5.83 11.19 14.91
N ASN A 240 4.98 11.38 15.92
CA ASN A 240 4.34 12.69 16.20
C ASN A 240 5.32 13.70 16.84
N GLU A 241 6.61 13.51 16.60
CA GLU A 241 7.69 14.37 17.07
C GLU A 241 8.36 15.04 15.86
N VAL A 242 8.78 16.28 16.05
CA VAL A 242 9.45 17.06 15.01
C VAL A 242 10.91 17.18 15.37
N GLU A 243 11.77 16.60 14.54
CA GLU A 243 13.19 16.83 14.62
C GLU A 243 13.58 18.14 13.94
N ARG A 244 14.51 18.85 14.56
CA ARG A 244 15.19 19.98 13.93
C ARG A 244 16.36 19.42 13.14
N THR A 245 16.22 19.34 11.82
CA THR A 245 17.34 18.96 10.96
C THR A 245 18.38 20.08 10.97
N GLY A 246 19.54 19.83 11.60
CA GLY A 246 20.56 20.84 11.91
C GLY A 246 21.97 20.52 11.37
N LEU A 247 22.45 21.40 10.48
CA LEU A 247 23.84 21.86 10.24
C LEU A 247 24.99 20.92 9.77
N VAL A 248 24.88 19.59 9.73
CA VAL A 248 26.07 18.76 9.38
C VAL A 248 26.36 18.63 7.87
N ARG A 249 25.50 19.10 6.95
CA ARG A 249 25.73 19.00 5.49
C ARG A 249 26.36 20.25 4.86
N ARG A 250 27.35 20.87 5.51
CA ARG A 250 27.97 22.14 5.05
C ARG A 250 29.34 22.01 4.36
N LEU A 251 29.91 20.81 4.22
CA LEU A 251 31.25 20.63 3.65
C LEU A 251 31.32 20.16 2.18
N THR A 252 30.20 19.76 1.57
CA THR A 252 30.15 19.43 0.14
C THR A 252 29.22 20.41 -0.56
N GLY A 253 29.76 21.56 -0.95
CA GLY A 253 29.02 22.64 -1.59
C GLY A 253 28.31 22.19 -2.86
N ARG A 254 27.01 21.88 -2.74
CA ARG A 254 25.98 21.89 -3.81
C ARG A 254 24.64 21.41 -3.25
N THR A 255 23.95 22.30 -2.53
CA THR A 255 22.48 22.53 -2.57
C THR A 255 22.11 23.42 -1.39
N ARG A 256 21.16 24.33 -1.61
CA ARG A 256 20.56 25.20 -0.60
C ARG A 256 19.79 24.29 0.37
N GLY A 257 20.43 23.89 1.46
CA GLY A 257 19.84 22.98 2.44
C GLY A 257 18.51 23.53 2.93
N GLU A 258 17.44 22.75 2.76
CA GLU A 258 16.15 23.01 3.38
C GLU A 258 16.36 23.06 4.89
N TRP A 259 16.18 24.25 5.46
CA TRP A 259 15.93 24.40 6.88
C TRP A 259 14.53 23.87 7.11
N GLY A 260 14.45 22.59 7.49
CA GLY A 260 13.22 21.85 7.66
C GLY A 260 12.98 21.47 9.11
N ARG A 261 11.72 21.51 9.50
CA ARG A 261 11.20 20.65 10.55
C ARG A 261 10.77 19.37 9.84
N SER A 262 11.47 18.26 10.05
CA SER A 262 11.04 16.95 9.55
C SER A 262 10.41 16.17 10.70
N ARG A 263 9.38 15.39 10.42
CA ARG A 263 8.91 14.42 11.42
C ARG A 263 10.01 13.40 11.66
N ARG A 264 10.21 13.02 12.92
CA ARG A 264 11.10 11.91 13.27
C ARG A 264 10.57 10.63 12.63
N ILE A 265 11.45 9.83 12.06
CA ILE A 265 11.11 8.52 11.51
C ILE A 265 11.64 7.48 12.50
N GLU A 266 10.77 6.58 12.92
CA GLU A 266 11.08 5.46 13.81
C GLU A 266 10.93 4.14 13.05
N SER A 267 11.83 3.20 13.29
CA SER A 267 11.79 1.86 12.73
C SER A 267 11.17 0.89 13.73
N TYR A 268 10.17 0.12 13.30
CA TYR A 268 9.49 -0.88 14.11
C TYR A 268 9.79 -2.26 13.53
N THR A 269 10.28 -3.17 14.37
CA THR A 269 10.51 -4.57 14.00
C THR A 269 9.88 -5.47 15.04
N GLU A 270 8.91 -6.25 14.63
CA GLU A 270 8.22 -7.21 15.48
C GLU A 270 8.50 -8.62 14.96
N VAL A 271 8.93 -9.52 15.84
CA VAL A 271 9.31 -10.89 15.47
C VAL A 271 8.42 -11.86 16.23
N PHE A 272 7.79 -12.78 15.50
CA PHE A 272 6.93 -13.83 16.01
C PHE A 272 7.55 -15.20 15.72
N THR A 273 7.53 -16.07 16.72
CA THR A 273 7.82 -17.50 16.57
C THR A 273 6.79 -18.32 17.36
N SER A 274 6.92 -19.64 17.29
CA SER A 274 6.22 -20.57 18.18
C SER A 274 6.55 -20.34 19.67
N GLU A 275 7.75 -19.81 19.96
CA GLU A 275 8.26 -19.67 21.33
C GLU A 275 7.85 -18.35 21.98
N GLY A 276 7.58 -17.31 21.19
CA GLY A 276 7.19 -16.01 21.72
C GLY A 276 7.21 -14.89 20.69
N ARG A 277 7.31 -13.67 21.22
CA ARG A 277 7.27 -12.43 20.46
C ARG A 277 8.26 -11.43 21.01
N GLU A 278 8.90 -10.69 20.11
CA GLU A 278 9.70 -9.51 20.42
C GLU A 278 9.18 -8.28 19.65
N LEU A 279 9.28 -7.11 20.28
CA LEU A 279 9.07 -5.82 19.64
C LEU A 279 10.31 -4.95 19.84
N TRP A 280 10.84 -4.47 18.72
CA TRP A 280 11.99 -3.59 18.64
C TRP A 280 11.58 -2.25 18.04
N VAL A 281 12.07 -1.16 18.63
CA VAL A 281 11.89 0.21 18.14
C VAL A 281 13.26 0.86 18.03
N ASP A 282 13.62 1.37 16.86
CA ASP A 282 14.93 1.99 16.57
C ASP A 282 16.14 1.09 16.93
N GLY A 283 15.94 -0.23 16.88
CA GLY A 283 16.94 -1.24 17.23
C GLY A 283 17.05 -1.55 18.72
N GLU A 284 16.20 -0.96 19.56
CA GLU A 284 16.10 -1.27 20.98
C GLU A 284 14.93 -2.23 21.26
N LEU A 285 15.15 -3.27 22.07
CA LEU A 285 14.09 -4.20 22.49
C LEU A 285 13.17 -3.50 23.50
N VAL A 286 11.91 -3.28 23.11
CA VAL A 286 10.90 -2.58 23.93
C VAL A 286 9.97 -3.55 24.65
N GLU A 287 9.58 -4.64 23.99
CA GLU A 287 8.68 -5.63 24.56
C GLU A 287 9.14 -7.04 24.21
N LYS A 288 9.02 -7.95 25.19
CA LYS A 288 9.26 -9.38 25.02
C LYS A 288 8.15 -10.14 25.72
N ASN A 289 7.49 -11.03 24.97
CA ASN A 289 6.52 -11.96 25.53
C ASN A 289 7.05 -13.38 25.36
N GLU A 290 7.26 -14.04 26.49
CA GLU A 290 7.75 -15.42 26.57
C GLU A 290 6.56 -16.38 26.59
N ARG A 291 6.66 -17.47 25.83
CA ARG A 291 5.63 -18.48 25.55
C ARG A 291 4.65 -18.01 24.48
N GLY A 292 4.70 -18.64 23.31
CA GLY A 292 3.73 -18.44 22.25
C GLY A 292 2.31 -18.68 22.76
N PHE A 293 1.41 -17.73 22.50
CA PHE A 293 0.02 -17.85 22.96
C PHE A 293 -0.72 -19.01 22.28
N ALA A 294 -0.39 -19.33 21.03
CA ALA A 294 -1.10 -20.33 20.23
C ALA A 294 -0.61 -21.77 20.51
N GLY A 295 -0.22 -22.08 21.75
CA GLY A 295 0.16 -23.45 22.13
C GLY A 295 1.41 -23.98 21.41
N GLY A 296 2.31 -23.10 21.00
CA GLY A 296 3.49 -23.43 20.19
C GLY A 296 3.27 -23.28 18.69
N ASP A 297 2.09 -22.85 18.24
CA ASP A 297 1.88 -22.44 16.85
C ASP A 297 2.24 -20.97 16.63
N LEU A 298 2.58 -20.63 15.40
CA LEU A 298 2.80 -19.26 14.98
C LEU A 298 1.44 -18.54 14.83
N PRO A 299 1.23 -17.35 15.39
CA PRO A 299 -0.07 -16.67 15.39
C PRO A 299 -0.34 -15.95 14.05
N VAL A 300 0.05 -16.56 12.93
CA VAL A 300 -0.04 -15.98 11.59
C VAL A 300 -0.70 -16.96 10.65
N VAL A 301 -1.71 -16.48 9.92
CA VAL A 301 -2.39 -17.22 8.86
C VAL A 301 -2.12 -16.52 7.54
N HIS A 302 -1.54 -17.26 6.60
CA HIS A 302 -1.24 -16.79 5.26
C HIS A 302 -2.40 -17.10 4.29
N VAL A 303 -2.78 -16.13 3.47
CA VAL A 303 -3.82 -16.27 2.46
C VAL A 303 -3.30 -15.79 1.10
N GLN A 304 -3.18 -16.72 0.15
CA GLN A 304 -2.91 -16.38 -1.26
C GLN A 304 -4.19 -15.99 -1.97
N ASN A 305 -4.12 -14.96 -2.80
CA ASN A 305 -5.22 -14.58 -3.69
C ASN A 305 -5.36 -15.57 -4.85
N LEU A 306 -4.37 -15.62 -5.73
CA LEU A 306 -4.20 -16.70 -6.70
C LEU A 306 -3.01 -17.55 -6.29
N SER A 307 -3.28 -18.82 -5.96
CA SER A 307 -2.25 -19.71 -5.45
C SER A 307 -1.16 -20.00 -6.47
N GLN A 308 0.08 -19.96 -5.99
CA GLN A 308 1.26 -20.33 -6.77
C GLN A 308 1.95 -21.54 -6.13
N PRO A 309 2.20 -22.63 -6.90
CA PRO A 309 2.98 -23.75 -6.40
C PRO A 309 4.40 -23.31 -5.99
N LEU A 310 4.87 -23.81 -4.85
CA LEU A 310 6.23 -23.60 -4.34
C LEU A 310 6.59 -22.13 -4.06
N ARG A 311 5.59 -21.26 -3.90
CA ARG A 311 5.77 -19.85 -3.57
C ARG A 311 4.97 -19.51 -2.33
N TYR A 312 5.53 -18.66 -1.49
CA TYR A 312 4.79 -18.01 -0.41
C TYR A 312 3.83 -16.98 -1.00
N GLU A 313 4.33 -16.12 -1.89
CA GLU A 313 3.53 -15.10 -2.55
C GLU A 313 2.54 -15.74 -3.54
N GLY A 314 1.32 -15.19 -3.61
CA GLY A 314 0.37 -15.46 -4.69
C GLY A 314 0.43 -14.37 -5.78
N ILE A 315 -0.42 -14.48 -6.80
CA ILE A 315 -0.56 -13.44 -7.84
C ILE A 315 -1.73 -12.50 -7.48
N GLY A 316 -1.49 -11.18 -7.55
CA GLY A 316 -2.53 -10.16 -7.42
C GLY A 316 -3.19 -9.86 -8.76
N GLU A 317 -4.41 -9.35 -8.78
CA GLU A 317 -5.10 -8.94 -10.01
C GLU A 317 -4.47 -7.70 -10.63
N VAL A 318 -3.84 -6.85 -9.83
CA VAL A 318 -3.23 -5.61 -10.31
C VAL A 318 -2.04 -5.90 -11.22
N GLU A 319 -1.14 -6.78 -10.79
CA GLU A 319 0.11 -7.11 -11.48
C GLU A 319 -0.08 -7.45 -12.99
N PRO A 320 -0.93 -8.42 -13.39
CA PRO A 320 -1.13 -8.74 -14.80
C PRO A 320 -1.89 -7.67 -15.57
N LEU A 321 -2.63 -6.78 -14.90
CA LEU A 321 -3.40 -5.71 -15.53
C LEU A 321 -2.55 -4.48 -15.85
N VAL A 322 -1.45 -4.24 -15.14
CA VAL A 322 -0.54 -3.09 -15.35
C VAL A 322 -0.17 -2.91 -16.84
N PRO A 323 0.42 -3.88 -17.55
CA PRO A 323 0.83 -3.68 -18.93
C PRO A 323 -0.35 -3.44 -19.88
N LEU A 324 -1.48 -4.09 -19.63
CA LEU A 324 -2.70 -3.91 -20.43
C LEU A 324 -3.29 -2.51 -20.23
N GLN A 325 -3.28 -2.04 -18.99
CA GLN A 325 -3.74 -0.70 -18.61
C GLN A 325 -2.84 0.38 -19.21
N ASP A 326 -1.52 0.18 -19.19
CA ASP A 326 -0.54 1.09 -19.79
C ASP A 326 -0.76 1.23 -21.30
N GLU A 327 -0.99 0.10 -21.99
CA GLU A 327 -1.30 0.10 -23.42
C GLU A 327 -2.61 0.83 -23.72
N LEU A 328 -3.67 0.52 -22.97
CA LEU A 328 -4.99 1.15 -23.14
C LEU A 328 -4.91 2.67 -22.91
N ASN A 329 -4.31 3.11 -21.80
CA ASN A 329 -4.15 4.52 -21.46
C ASN A 329 -3.26 5.26 -22.48
N THR A 330 -2.23 4.61 -23.02
CA THR A 330 -1.42 5.16 -24.11
C THR A 330 -2.28 5.41 -25.35
N ARG A 331 -3.07 4.43 -25.78
CA ARG A 331 -3.93 4.55 -26.97
C ARG A 331 -5.03 5.60 -26.78
N LEU A 332 -5.63 5.69 -25.59
CA LEU A 332 -6.61 6.71 -25.26
C LEU A 332 -6.00 8.11 -25.32
N SER A 333 -4.83 8.31 -24.73
CA SER A 333 -4.11 9.59 -24.76
C SER A 333 -3.72 10.01 -26.18
N ASP A 334 -3.21 9.07 -27.00
CA ASP A 334 -2.88 9.34 -28.40
C ASP A 334 -4.13 9.64 -29.25
N ARG A 335 -5.29 9.05 -28.93
CA ARG A 335 -6.56 9.36 -29.60
C ARG A 335 -7.09 10.73 -29.18
N ALA A 336 -7.08 11.05 -27.89
CA ALA A 336 -7.49 12.35 -27.37
C ALA A 336 -6.67 13.48 -28.01
N SER A 337 -5.34 13.33 -28.04
CA SER A 337 -4.45 14.30 -28.69
C SER A 337 -4.78 14.50 -30.18
N ARG A 338 -5.11 13.44 -30.93
CA ARG A 338 -5.53 13.56 -32.34
C ARG A 338 -6.87 14.28 -32.50
N VAL A 339 -7.86 13.99 -31.67
CA VAL A 339 -9.17 14.67 -31.71
C VAL A 339 -9.02 16.15 -31.38
N THR A 340 -8.18 16.49 -30.41
CA THR A 340 -7.85 17.86 -30.05
C THR A 340 -7.23 18.60 -31.24
N LEU A 341 -6.26 17.99 -31.94
CA LEU A 341 -5.67 18.59 -33.15
C LEU A 341 -6.67 18.76 -34.30
N GLN A 342 -7.58 17.82 -34.51
CA GLN A 342 -8.62 17.90 -35.55
C GLN A 342 -9.67 18.98 -35.27
N SER A 343 -9.90 19.31 -33.99
CA SER A 343 -10.84 20.35 -33.59
C SER A 343 -10.34 21.77 -33.90
N PHE A 344 -9.03 21.96 -34.12
CA PHE A 344 -8.48 23.26 -34.51
C PHE A 344 -8.53 23.48 -36.02
N LYS A 345 -9.16 24.58 -36.44
CA LYS A 345 -9.11 25.04 -37.83
C LYS A 345 -7.70 25.54 -38.17
N MET A 346 -6.95 24.78 -38.96
CA MET A 346 -5.73 25.28 -39.58
C MET A 346 -6.06 26.18 -40.77
N TYR A 347 -5.72 27.46 -40.66
CA TYR A 347 -5.70 28.38 -41.79
C TYR A 347 -4.29 28.44 -42.37
N LEU A 348 -4.02 27.63 -43.39
CA LEU A 348 -2.77 27.72 -44.13
C LEU A 348 -2.88 28.85 -45.17
N LYS A 349 -2.35 30.04 -44.86
CA LYS A 349 -2.23 31.11 -45.84
C LYS A 349 -0.97 30.87 -46.68
N THR A 350 -1.13 30.25 -47.85
CA THR A 350 -0.07 30.25 -48.86
C THR A 350 0.12 31.69 -49.32
N MET A 351 1.27 32.31 -49.04
CA MET A 351 1.60 33.62 -49.63
C MET A 351 1.88 33.46 -51.12
N ILE A 352 0.81 33.38 -51.90
CA ILE A 352 0.83 33.72 -53.32
C ILE A 352 0.14 35.07 -53.43
N LYS A 353 0.97 36.12 -53.49
CA LYS A 353 0.67 37.51 -53.86
C LYS A 353 -0.65 38.09 -53.31
N CYS A 354 -0.53 38.89 -52.25
CA CYS A 354 -1.22 40.18 -52.21
C CYS A 354 -0.52 41.09 -51.20
N LEU A 355 0.34 41.96 -51.73
CA LEU A 355 0.65 43.24 -51.11
C LEU A 355 -0.69 43.99 -50.96
N TYR A 356 -0.87 44.68 -49.83
CA TYR A 356 -2.08 45.41 -49.42
C TYR A 356 -3.26 44.53 -48.96
N CYS A 357 -3.34 44.28 -47.64
CA CYS A 357 -4.42 44.88 -46.86
C CYS A 357 -4.20 44.73 -45.35
N ARG A 358 -4.68 45.76 -44.66
CA ARG A 358 -4.55 46.13 -43.25
C ARG A 358 -5.00 45.01 -42.30
N PHE A 359 -4.18 44.72 -41.29
CA PHE A 359 -4.54 43.87 -40.16
C PHE A 359 -5.63 44.56 -39.31
N ILE A 360 -6.75 43.88 -39.08
CA ILE A 360 -7.64 44.14 -37.95
C ILE A 360 -7.83 42.80 -37.24
N LEU A 361 -7.28 42.69 -36.02
CA LEU A 361 -7.67 41.69 -35.04
C LEU A 361 -9.02 42.13 -34.46
N HIS A 362 -10.01 41.24 -34.35
CA HIS A 362 -11.04 41.35 -33.31
C HIS A 362 -11.54 39.99 -32.84
N ASN A 363 -11.62 39.90 -31.51
CA ASN A 363 -12.27 38.86 -30.73
C ASN A 363 -13.80 39.00 -30.80
N ASN A 364 -14.46 37.85 -30.64
CA ASN A 364 -15.85 37.61 -30.30
C ASN A 364 -16.92 38.06 -31.31
N ASP A 365 -17.67 37.05 -31.74
CA ASP A 365 -19.09 37.03 -32.08
C ASP A 365 -19.62 38.26 -32.81
N TYR A 366 -19.79 38.10 -34.13
CA TYR A 366 -20.77 38.72 -35.05
C TYR A 366 -20.08 38.94 -36.41
N CYS A 367 -20.45 38.11 -37.38
CA CYS A 367 -19.97 38.20 -38.76
C CYS A 367 -20.76 39.30 -39.48
N THR A 368 -20.20 40.49 -39.60
CA THR A 368 -20.77 41.58 -40.42
C THR A 368 -19.98 41.69 -41.73
N THR A 369 -20.56 41.20 -42.82
CA THR A 369 -19.98 41.32 -44.16
C THR A 369 -20.15 42.76 -44.67
N ILE A 370 -19.08 43.55 -44.71
CA ILE A 370 -19.07 44.85 -45.40
C ILE A 370 -18.54 44.64 -46.82
N TRP A 371 -19.43 44.74 -47.81
CA TRP A 371 -19.04 44.84 -49.22
C TRP A 371 -18.68 46.29 -49.55
N VAL A 372 -17.39 46.57 -49.75
CA VAL A 372 -16.95 47.82 -50.37
C VAL A 372 -16.86 47.58 -51.87
N HIS A 373 -17.83 48.13 -52.61
CA HIS A 373 -17.82 48.14 -54.06
C HIS A 373 -16.82 49.20 -54.55
N CYS A 374 -15.68 48.77 -55.09
CA CYS A 374 -14.77 49.66 -55.80
C CYS A 374 -15.17 49.67 -57.28
N ARG A 375 -15.80 50.76 -57.74
CA ARG A 375 -15.97 51.00 -59.18
C ARG A 375 -14.59 51.28 -59.79
N ARG A 376 -14.37 50.74 -60.99
CA ARG A 376 -13.17 50.91 -61.81
C ARG A 376 -12.85 52.38 -62.09
#